data_AF-A0A4U0RRB4-F1
#
_entry.id   AF-A0A4U0RRB4-F1
#
_cell.length_a   1.000
_cell.length_b   1.000
_cell.length_c   1.000
_cell.angle_alpha   90.00
_cell.angle_beta   90.00
_cell.angle_gamma   90.00
#
_symmetry.space_group_name_H-M   'P 1'
#
loop_
_entity.id
_entity.type
_entity.pdbx_description
1 polymer ?
#
loop_
_entity_poly.entity_id
_entity_poly.type
_entity_poly.pdbx_seq_one_letter_code
_entity_poly.pdbx_strand_id
1 'polypeptide(L)'
;GGCGHRRTCPGQIRGGVDPPGVLDAIDTITTHHVTNLLPIVTPLTLRAGKEFQPPVAERHLETEVAHCVGGVISPVLANLYLHYAFDVWLTREFPQVTFERYCDDAVIHCGSERQARLMRDALAQRLAQVGLELHPDKTRIVYCKDADRRGSYEYTAFTFLGYTFRPRLAKNRFGKHFVSFLPAVSKEAIKAMGKEIRSWRIAQRSDKSLMDLARMFNSIVQGWINYYGRFYKSMLYPLLRRINRMLVGWACQKYKRLRRREKRAGELLAGAARRYPNMFAHWRFGLKPDGWAMGAV
;
A
#
# COMPACT_ATOMS: atom_id res chain seq x y z
N GLY A 1 -83.85 26.23 40.66
CA GLY A 1 -83.67 27.60 40.13
C GLY A 1 -82.40 27.65 39.30
N GLY A 2 -82.55 28.15 38.06
CA GLY A 2 -81.59 28.85 37.18
C GLY A 2 -80.08 28.55 37.18
N CYS A 3 -79.58 28.32 35.95
CA CYS A 3 -78.34 28.85 35.34
C CYS A 3 -76.98 28.48 35.98
N GLY A 4 -75.88 28.18 35.28
CA GLY A 4 -75.50 28.22 33.87
C GLY A 4 -73.96 28.05 33.80
N HIS A 5 -73.44 27.10 33.01
CA HIS A 5 -72.57 27.34 31.85
C HIS A 5 -71.31 28.23 32.04
N ARG A 6 -70.10 27.64 31.99
CA ARG A 6 -69.19 27.65 30.80
C ARG A 6 -67.75 27.20 31.12
N ARG A 7 -67.29 26.23 30.31
CA ARG A 7 -65.95 26.03 29.70
C ARG A 7 -64.77 25.81 30.68
N THR A 8 -63.93 24.78 30.56
CA THR A 8 -63.41 24.09 29.35
C THR A 8 -63.25 22.58 29.58
N CYS A 9 -63.93 21.79 28.75
CA CYS A 9 -63.63 20.38 28.42
C CYS A 9 -62.86 20.34 27.08
N PRO A 10 -62.38 19.20 26.54
CA PRO A 10 -62.35 17.81 27.03
C PRO A 10 -60.90 17.24 26.98
N GLY A 11 -60.55 16.00 27.30
CA GLY A 11 -61.30 14.77 27.44
C GLY A 11 -60.38 13.62 27.87
N GLN A 12 -61.05 12.63 28.46
CA GLN A 12 -60.58 11.36 28.97
C GLN A 12 -60.30 10.32 27.87
N ILE A 13 -59.34 9.43 28.17
CA ILE A 13 -59.43 7.95 28.14
C ILE A 13 -59.20 7.16 26.83
N ARG A 14 -58.11 6.36 26.94
CA ARG A 14 -57.82 4.98 26.50
C ARG A 14 -57.55 4.63 25.02
N GLY A 15 -56.36 4.03 24.86
CA GLY A 15 -56.14 2.78 24.11
C GLY A 15 -55.59 2.95 22.69
N GLY A 16 -54.35 2.49 22.43
CA GLY A 16 -53.78 2.38 21.08
C GLY A 16 -52.24 2.22 21.07
N VAL A 17 -51.74 1.50 20.06
CA VAL A 17 -50.38 0.93 19.85
C VAL A 17 -49.41 1.91 19.15
N ASP A 18 -48.09 1.87 19.53
CA ASP A 18 -46.80 2.33 18.92
C ASP A 18 -46.71 3.72 18.22
N PRO A 19 -45.53 4.41 18.02
CA PRO A 19 -44.11 3.96 18.04
C PRO A 19 -43.11 4.92 18.78
N PRO A 20 -41.79 4.59 18.84
CA PRO A 20 -40.80 5.37 19.56
C PRO A 20 -40.28 6.56 18.73
N GLY A 21 -40.43 7.76 19.28
CA GLY A 21 -39.87 8.99 18.74
C GLY A 21 -38.49 9.27 19.32
N VAL A 22 -37.49 9.17 18.43
CA VAL A 22 -36.41 10.15 18.22
C VAL A 22 -35.63 10.60 19.48
N LEU A 23 -34.46 10.01 19.66
CA LEU A 23 -33.29 10.74 20.15
C LEU A 23 -32.23 10.73 19.05
N ASP A 24 -32.06 11.92 18.48
CA ASP A 24 -31.03 12.26 17.51
C ASP A 24 -29.61 12.16 18.10
N ALA A 25 -28.69 11.91 17.18
CA ALA A 25 -27.27 12.28 17.20
C ALA A 25 -26.37 11.58 18.22
N ILE A 26 -25.79 10.46 17.79
CA ILE A 26 -24.39 10.13 18.11
C ILE A 26 -23.64 9.95 16.80
N ASP A 27 -22.93 11.02 16.46
CA ASP A 27 -21.73 11.14 15.62
C ASP A 27 -21.41 10.02 14.63
N THR A 28 -21.64 10.40 13.36
CA THR A 28 -21.02 9.94 12.12
C THR A 28 -19.57 9.46 12.30
N ILE A 29 -19.36 8.14 12.39
CA ILE A 29 -18.04 7.53 12.22
C ILE A 29 -17.78 7.41 10.71
N THR A 30 -17.26 8.48 10.12
CA THR A 30 -16.76 8.52 8.74
C THR A 30 -15.42 7.78 8.65
N THR A 31 -15.46 6.44 8.60
CA THR A 31 -14.31 5.66 8.16
C THR A 31 -14.28 5.62 6.63
N HIS A 32 -13.28 6.29 6.06
CA HIS A 32 -13.05 6.43 4.62
C HIS A 32 -12.60 5.10 3.96
N HIS A 33 -13.54 4.18 3.73
CA HIS A 33 -13.29 2.85 3.18
C HIS A 33 -12.89 2.86 1.69
N VAL A 34 -11.88 2.08 1.35
CA VAL A 34 -11.24 1.98 0.02
C VAL A 34 -11.60 0.65 -0.60
N THR A 35 -12.37 0.60 -1.69
CA THR A 35 -12.59 -0.68 -2.38
C THR A 35 -12.33 -0.53 -3.86
N ASN A 36 -11.22 -1.07 -4.34
CA ASN A 36 -10.93 -1.14 -5.78
C ASN A 36 -11.69 -2.33 -6.38
N LEU A 37 -12.44 -2.08 -7.46
CA LEU A 37 -13.18 -3.11 -8.20
C LEU A 37 -12.55 -3.26 -9.58
N LEU A 38 -11.67 -4.25 -9.72
CA LEU A 38 -11.04 -4.60 -10.99
C LEU A 38 -11.97 -5.44 -11.86
N PRO A 39 -11.80 -5.36 -13.19
CA PRO A 39 -12.19 -6.39 -14.11
C PRO A 39 -11.05 -7.41 -14.37
N ILE A 40 -11.24 -8.69 -13.98
CA ILE A 40 -10.43 -9.86 -14.37
C ILE A 40 -10.90 -10.48 -15.68
N VAL A 41 -9.94 -10.87 -16.52
CA VAL A 41 -10.04 -12.09 -17.35
C VAL A 41 -8.69 -12.79 -17.41
N THR A 42 -8.19 -13.28 -16.27
CA THR A 42 -7.23 -14.40 -16.25
C THR A 42 -7.18 -14.96 -14.84
N PRO A 43 -7.20 -16.30 -14.66
CA PRO A 43 -6.93 -16.88 -13.36
C PRO A 43 -5.48 -16.54 -13.00
N LEU A 44 -5.29 -15.68 -12.00
CA LEU A 44 -4.05 -15.64 -11.24
C LEU A 44 -3.96 -16.98 -10.52
N THR A 45 -3.50 -18.01 -11.24
CA THR A 45 -2.87 -19.16 -10.61
C THR A 45 -1.60 -18.63 -9.96
N LEU A 46 -1.75 -18.10 -8.75
CA LEU A 46 -0.72 -18.13 -7.73
C LEU A 46 -0.27 -19.59 -7.66
N ARG A 47 0.77 -19.92 -8.44
CA ARG A 47 1.45 -21.20 -8.31
C ARG A 47 1.77 -21.36 -6.83
N ALA A 48 1.21 -22.44 -6.30
CA ALA A 48 1.20 -22.84 -4.92
C ALA A 48 2.51 -22.57 -4.17
N GLY A 49 2.35 -22.21 -2.90
CA GLY A 49 3.26 -22.70 -1.88
C GLY A 49 4.08 -21.68 -1.11
N LYS A 50 3.62 -20.43 -0.92
CA LYS A 50 4.10 -19.62 0.21
C LYS A 50 3.15 -18.49 0.57
N GLU A 51 2.57 -18.61 1.76
CA GLU A 51 1.79 -17.57 2.42
C GLU A 51 2.53 -16.24 2.43
N PHE A 52 1.78 -15.16 2.24
CA PHE A 52 2.26 -13.80 2.35
C PHE A 52 2.58 -13.53 3.83
N GLN A 53 3.79 -13.84 4.28
CA GLN A 53 4.20 -13.48 5.64
C GLN A 53 4.53 -11.98 5.68
N PRO A 54 3.80 -11.18 6.47
CA PRO A 54 4.10 -9.77 6.60
C PRO A 54 5.37 -9.60 7.43
N PRO A 55 6.40 -8.87 6.95
CA PRO A 55 7.47 -8.47 7.82
C PRO A 55 6.96 -7.35 8.73
N VAL A 56 6.91 -7.62 10.04
CA VAL A 56 6.82 -6.58 11.08
C VAL A 56 8.02 -5.66 10.93
N ALA A 57 7.80 -4.55 10.21
CA ALA A 57 8.75 -3.46 10.07
C ALA A 57 8.00 -2.15 9.82
N GLU A 58 7.01 -1.87 10.66
CA GLU A 58 6.51 -0.51 10.88
C GLU A 58 7.18 0.02 12.14
N ARG A 59 8.36 0.61 11.98
CA ARG A 59 8.82 1.62 12.92
C ARG A 59 8.68 2.94 12.19
N HIS A 60 7.92 3.86 12.80
CA HIS A 60 7.53 5.19 12.33
C HIS A 60 6.22 5.28 11.54
N LEU A 61 5.10 5.09 12.24
CA LEU A 61 3.82 5.73 11.92
C LEU A 61 3.21 6.28 13.22
N GLU A 62 3.08 7.61 13.28
CA GLU A 62 2.10 8.38 14.06
C GLU A 62 2.00 8.11 15.57
N THR A 63 2.89 8.76 16.34
CA THR A 63 2.83 8.83 17.80
C THR A 63 1.73 9.76 18.35
N GLU A 64 0.61 9.99 17.64
CA GLU A 64 -0.38 10.98 18.09
C GLU A 64 -1.83 10.76 17.57
N VAL A 65 -2.26 9.50 17.36
CA VAL A 65 -3.69 9.15 17.16
C VAL A 65 -4.19 8.26 18.32
N ALA A 66 -3.61 8.44 19.50
CA ALA A 66 -3.71 7.46 20.59
C ALA A 66 -4.91 7.64 21.54
N HIS A 67 -5.72 8.70 21.48
CA HIS A 67 -6.62 8.95 22.61
C HIS A 67 -8.06 8.39 22.53
N CYS A 68 -8.58 7.97 21.37
CA CYS A 68 -9.92 7.32 21.31
C CYS A 68 -10.05 6.12 20.35
N VAL A 69 -9.03 5.77 19.55
CA VAL A 69 -9.09 4.70 18.52
C VAL A 69 -8.18 3.50 18.85
N GLY A 70 -7.38 3.60 19.91
CA GLY A 70 -6.21 2.76 20.20
C GLY A 70 -6.42 1.55 21.11
N GLY A 71 -7.55 0.84 21.01
CA GLY A 71 -7.65 -0.48 21.65
C GLY A 71 -6.89 -1.52 20.82
N VAL A 72 -6.07 -2.40 21.44
CA VAL A 72 -5.43 -3.56 20.77
C VAL A 72 -6.46 -4.44 20.02
N ILE A 73 -7.72 -4.36 20.45
CA ILE A 73 -8.86 -5.10 19.93
C ILE A 73 -9.49 -4.44 18.68
N SER A 74 -9.30 -3.13 18.47
CA SER A 74 -9.95 -2.37 17.38
C SER A 74 -9.68 -2.95 15.98
N PRO A 75 -8.43 -3.32 15.62
CA PRO A 75 -8.17 -3.95 14.31
C PRO A 75 -8.82 -5.32 14.15
N VAL A 76 -9.01 -6.06 15.25
CA VAL A 76 -9.65 -7.38 15.23
C VAL A 76 -11.15 -7.22 15.00
N LEU A 77 -11.80 -6.28 15.71
CA LEU A 77 -13.22 -6.00 15.54
C LEU A 77 -13.53 -5.47 14.14
N ALA A 78 -12.71 -4.55 13.62
CA ALA A 78 -12.88 -4.04 12.26
C ALA A 78 -12.78 -5.16 11.22
N ASN A 79 -11.81 -6.07 11.36
CA ASN A 79 -11.67 -7.20 10.45
C ASN A 79 -12.80 -8.22 10.57
N LEU A 80 -13.29 -8.48 11.79
CA LEU A 80 -14.44 -9.36 12.03
C LEU A 80 -15.71 -8.76 11.41
N TYR A 81 -15.90 -7.45 11.56
CA TYR A 81 -17.01 -6.73 10.96
C TYR A 81 -17.01 -6.85 9.44
N LEU A 82 -15.88 -6.51 8.81
CA LEU A 82 -15.71 -6.60 7.37
C LEU A 82 -15.81 -8.04 6.86
N HIS A 83 -15.43 -9.04 7.67
CA HIS A 83 -15.61 -10.43 7.31
C HIS A 83 -17.08 -10.78 7.02
N TYR A 84 -18.00 -10.38 7.90
CA TYR A 84 -19.44 -10.64 7.68
C TYR A 84 -20.10 -9.65 6.72
N ALA A 85 -19.71 -8.37 6.79
CA ALA A 85 -20.28 -7.33 5.94
C ALA A 85 -19.91 -7.52 4.46
N PHE A 86 -18.66 -7.94 4.20
CA PHE A 86 -18.06 -8.02 2.88
C PHE A 86 -17.73 -9.47 2.47
N ASP A 87 -16.83 -10.17 3.16
CA ASP A 87 -16.26 -11.44 2.68
C ASP A 87 -17.33 -12.53 2.51
N VAL A 88 -18.13 -12.76 3.56
CA VAL A 88 -19.20 -13.78 3.57
C VAL A 88 -20.30 -13.42 2.58
N TRP A 89 -20.68 -12.14 2.53
CA TRP A 89 -21.70 -11.66 1.59
C TRP A 89 -21.27 -11.85 0.14
N LEU A 90 -20.04 -11.45 -0.20
CA LEU A 90 -19.51 -11.54 -1.56
C LEU A 90 -19.38 -12.99 -2.02
N THR A 91 -18.94 -13.88 -1.12
CA THR A 91 -18.84 -15.33 -1.39
C THR A 91 -20.22 -15.95 -1.64
N ARG A 92 -21.26 -15.47 -0.95
CA ARG A 92 -22.63 -15.99 -1.09
C ARG A 92 -23.34 -15.48 -2.35
N GLU A 93 -23.32 -14.16 -2.59
CA GLU A 93 -24.07 -13.52 -3.68
C GLU A 93 -23.34 -13.62 -5.03
N PHE A 94 -22.00 -13.65 -5.01
CA PHE A 94 -21.17 -13.63 -6.22
C PHE A 94 -20.05 -14.69 -6.18
N PRO A 95 -20.38 -15.99 -6.11
CA PRO A 95 -19.40 -17.07 -5.96
C PRO A 95 -18.37 -17.17 -7.12
N GLN A 96 -18.71 -16.61 -8.28
CA GLN A 96 -17.84 -16.54 -9.47
C GLN A 96 -16.81 -15.40 -9.42
N VAL A 97 -16.94 -14.47 -8.47
CA VAL A 97 -16.08 -13.30 -8.33
C VAL A 97 -14.96 -13.61 -7.35
N THR A 98 -13.73 -13.39 -7.77
CA THR A 98 -12.56 -13.50 -6.90
C THR A 98 -12.22 -12.14 -6.31
N PHE A 99 -11.60 -12.10 -5.13
CA PHE A 99 -11.18 -10.84 -4.52
C PHE A 99 -10.00 -11.05 -3.57
N GLU A 100 -9.23 -9.98 -3.36
CA GLU A 100 -8.25 -9.89 -2.29
C GLU A 100 -8.63 -8.74 -1.36
N ARG A 101 -8.68 -8.99 -0.05
CA ARG A 101 -8.90 -7.96 0.97
C ARG A 101 -7.69 -7.86 1.90
N TYR A 102 -7.31 -6.64 2.25
CA TYR A 102 -6.32 -6.33 3.26
C TYR A 102 -6.86 -5.18 4.13
N CYS A 103 -7.24 -5.49 5.37
CA CYS A 103 -7.94 -4.55 6.25
C CYS A 103 -9.20 -3.98 5.53
N ASP A 104 -9.21 -2.67 5.31
CA ASP A 104 -10.26 -1.91 4.63
C ASP A 104 -10.05 -1.82 3.10
N ASP A 105 -8.82 -2.05 2.61
CA ASP A 105 -8.52 -2.07 1.18
C ASP A 105 -8.93 -3.41 0.55
N ALA A 106 -9.85 -3.39 -0.41
CA ALA A 106 -10.20 -4.57 -1.19
C ALA A 106 -9.96 -4.39 -2.70
N VAL A 107 -9.69 -5.50 -3.37
CA VAL A 107 -9.49 -5.64 -4.81
C VAL A 107 -10.40 -6.76 -5.30
N ILE A 108 -11.48 -6.41 -6.00
CA ILE A 108 -12.41 -7.41 -6.57
C ILE A 108 -12.10 -7.63 -8.04
N HIS A 109 -12.34 -8.82 -8.56
CA HIS A 109 -11.97 -9.21 -9.91
C HIS A 109 -13.18 -9.60 -10.78
N CYS A 110 -13.44 -8.84 -11.85
CA CYS A 110 -14.67 -8.96 -12.67
C CYS A 110 -14.43 -9.31 -14.16
N GLY A 111 -15.13 -10.30 -14.72
CA GLY A 111 -15.07 -10.71 -16.15
C GLY A 111 -15.21 -9.59 -17.19
N SER A 112 -15.95 -8.53 -16.87
CA SER A 112 -16.30 -7.47 -17.81
C SER A 112 -16.52 -6.14 -17.10
N GLU A 113 -16.49 -5.05 -17.87
CA GLU A 113 -16.84 -3.71 -17.35
C GLU A 113 -18.28 -3.67 -16.83
N ARG A 114 -19.23 -4.33 -17.53
CA ARG A 114 -20.61 -4.43 -17.08
C ARG A 114 -20.69 -5.10 -15.70
N GLN A 115 -19.97 -6.20 -15.52
CA GLN A 115 -19.90 -6.87 -14.23
C GLN A 115 -19.26 -5.97 -13.17
N ALA A 116 -18.18 -5.26 -13.48
CA ALA A 116 -17.53 -4.34 -12.53
C ALA A 116 -18.47 -3.20 -12.07
N ARG A 117 -19.27 -2.64 -12.98
CA ARG A 117 -20.28 -1.62 -12.66
C ARG A 117 -21.39 -2.19 -11.76
N LEU A 118 -21.93 -3.36 -12.12
CA LEU A 118 -22.92 -4.06 -11.29
C LEU A 118 -22.38 -4.36 -9.88
N MET A 119 -21.14 -4.85 -9.80
CA MET A 119 -20.48 -5.14 -8.52
C MET A 119 -20.29 -3.88 -7.68
N ARG A 120 -19.93 -2.76 -8.30
CA ARG A 120 -19.79 -1.48 -7.60
C ARG A 120 -21.09 -1.03 -6.98
N ASP A 121 -22.18 -1.10 -7.74
CA ASP A 121 -23.48 -0.63 -7.28
C ASP A 121 -24.05 -1.57 -6.20
N ALA A 122 -23.91 -2.88 -6.37
CA ALA A 122 -24.28 -3.87 -5.37
C ALA A 122 -23.48 -3.71 -4.07
N LEU A 123 -22.16 -3.47 -4.19
CA LEU A 123 -21.30 -3.26 -3.03
C LEU A 123 -21.66 -1.95 -2.30
N ALA A 124 -21.91 -0.87 -3.02
CA ALA A 124 -22.32 0.40 -2.42
C ALA A 124 -23.64 0.25 -1.64
N GLN A 125 -24.62 -0.46 -2.21
CA GLN A 125 -25.88 -0.78 -1.52
C GLN A 125 -25.65 -1.64 -0.28
N ARG A 126 -24.80 -2.66 -0.39
CA ARG A 126 -24.49 -3.55 0.74
C ARG A 126 -23.81 -2.79 1.87
N LEU A 127 -22.81 -1.97 1.55
CA LEU A 127 -22.08 -1.17 2.53
C LEU A 127 -23.04 -0.19 3.22
N ALA A 128 -23.92 0.47 2.47
CA ALA A 128 -24.91 1.38 3.05
C ALA A 128 -25.87 0.68 4.04
N GLN A 129 -26.29 -0.56 3.76
CA GLN A 129 -27.11 -1.35 4.69
C GLN A 129 -26.41 -1.65 6.01
N VAL A 130 -25.08 -1.71 6.00
CA VAL A 130 -24.26 -1.94 7.19
C VAL A 130 -23.65 -0.63 7.70
N GLY A 131 -24.19 0.53 7.33
CA GLY A 131 -23.74 1.84 7.82
C GLY A 131 -22.33 2.23 7.37
N LEU A 132 -21.80 1.62 6.31
CA LEU A 132 -20.53 1.98 5.70
C LEU A 132 -20.75 2.69 4.36
N GLU A 133 -19.87 3.64 4.05
CA GLU A 133 -19.89 4.33 2.77
C GLU A 133 -18.65 3.99 1.94
N LEU A 134 -18.89 3.78 0.65
CA LEU A 134 -17.83 3.52 -0.31
C LEU A 134 -17.22 4.85 -0.76
N HIS A 135 -15.92 5.03 -0.58
CA HIS A 135 -15.28 6.28 -0.95
C HIS A 135 -15.27 6.47 -2.47
N PRO A 136 -15.90 7.54 -3.01
CA PRO A 136 -16.09 7.72 -4.45
C PRO A 136 -14.75 7.88 -5.19
N ASP A 137 -13.82 8.65 -4.63
CA ASP A 137 -12.52 8.89 -5.29
C ASP A 137 -11.55 7.72 -5.22
N LYS A 138 -11.71 6.83 -4.23
CA LYS A 138 -10.82 5.69 -4.04
C LYS A 138 -11.31 4.47 -4.81
N THR A 139 -12.62 4.34 -5.00
CA THR A 139 -13.20 3.20 -5.70
C THR A 139 -13.24 3.45 -7.20
N ARG A 140 -12.34 2.77 -7.93
CA ARG A 140 -12.24 2.93 -9.39
C ARG A 140 -12.30 1.59 -10.08
N ILE A 141 -12.90 1.60 -11.27
CA ILE A 141 -12.87 0.47 -12.19
C ILE A 141 -11.63 0.62 -13.06
N VAL A 142 -10.70 -0.32 -12.95
CA VAL A 142 -9.37 -0.20 -13.57
C VAL A 142 -9.16 -1.29 -14.60
N TYR A 143 -8.98 -0.91 -15.85
CA TYR A 143 -8.76 -1.85 -16.93
C TYR A 143 -7.33 -2.42 -16.88
N CYS A 144 -7.25 -3.73 -16.61
CA CYS A 144 -5.99 -4.46 -16.64
C CYS A 144 -5.58 -4.74 -18.08
N LYS A 145 -4.83 -3.80 -18.67
CA LYS A 145 -4.34 -3.89 -20.07
C LYS A 145 -3.14 -4.84 -20.18
N ASP A 146 -3.18 -5.74 -21.14
CA ASP A 146 -2.13 -6.70 -21.49
C ASP A 146 -1.94 -6.77 -23.02
N ALA A 147 -1.13 -7.72 -23.51
CA ALA A 147 -0.84 -7.86 -24.94
C ALA A 147 -2.06 -8.21 -25.80
N ASP A 148 -3.03 -8.94 -25.24
CA ASP A 148 -4.23 -9.43 -25.92
C ASP A 148 -5.39 -8.42 -25.80
N ARG A 149 -5.35 -7.61 -24.75
CA ARG A 149 -6.34 -6.58 -24.42
C ARG A 149 -5.93 -5.20 -24.92
N ARG A 150 -6.36 -4.84 -26.13
CA ARG A 150 -5.99 -3.56 -26.76
C ARG A 150 -6.92 -2.38 -26.44
N GLY A 151 -7.91 -2.57 -25.57
CA GLY A 151 -8.85 -1.53 -25.18
C GLY A 151 -8.17 -0.26 -24.65
N SER A 152 -8.85 0.86 -24.84
CA SER A 152 -8.48 2.15 -24.27
C SER A 152 -9.50 2.51 -23.19
N TYR A 153 -9.00 2.75 -21.98
CA TYR A 153 -9.79 3.06 -20.81
C TYR A 153 -9.10 4.17 -20.03
N GLU A 154 -9.88 4.96 -19.29
CA GLU A 154 -9.37 6.08 -18.49
C GLU A 154 -8.36 5.61 -17.44
N TYR A 155 -8.70 4.55 -16.70
CA TYR A 155 -7.85 3.97 -15.67
C TYR A 155 -7.25 2.65 -16.15
N THR A 156 -5.92 2.62 -16.30
CA THR A 156 -5.15 1.41 -16.68
C THR A 156 -4.08 1.05 -15.66
N ALA A 157 -4.12 1.66 -14.48
CA ALA A 157 -3.19 1.38 -13.39
C ALA A 157 -3.86 1.67 -12.05
N PHE A 158 -3.48 0.92 -11.02
CA PHE A 158 -3.90 1.15 -9.65
C PHE A 158 -2.77 0.80 -8.68
N THR A 159 -2.87 1.31 -7.45
CA THR A 159 -1.91 1.02 -6.38
C THR A 159 -2.62 0.26 -5.27
N PHE A 160 -2.03 -0.85 -4.83
CA PHE A 160 -2.51 -1.68 -3.73
C PHE A 160 -1.31 -2.11 -2.88
N LEU A 161 -1.39 -1.90 -1.55
CA LEU A 161 -0.33 -2.21 -0.57
C LEU A 161 1.07 -1.67 -0.94
N GLY A 162 1.13 -0.50 -1.56
CA GLY A 162 2.37 0.12 -2.01
C GLY A 162 2.96 -0.45 -3.31
N TYR A 163 2.22 -1.30 -4.02
CA TYR A 163 2.57 -1.74 -5.38
C TYR A 163 1.61 -1.13 -6.40
N THR A 164 2.17 -0.50 -7.43
CA THR A 164 1.41 -0.04 -8.59
C THR A 164 1.39 -1.12 -9.66
N PHE A 165 0.20 -1.65 -9.91
CA PHE A 165 -0.12 -2.55 -11.00
C PHE A 165 -0.39 -1.74 -12.26
N ARG A 166 0.31 -2.06 -13.34
CA ARG A 166 0.14 -1.42 -14.64
C ARG A 166 0.69 -2.31 -15.77
N PRO A 167 0.37 -2.00 -17.04
CA PRO A 167 1.00 -2.67 -18.18
C PRO A 167 2.51 -2.42 -18.17
N ARG A 168 3.28 -3.50 -18.21
CA ARG A 168 4.75 -3.49 -18.23
C ARG A 168 5.26 -4.54 -19.20
N LEU A 169 6.42 -4.26 -19.79
CA LEU A 169 7.11 -5.23 -20.61
C LEU A 169 7.68 -6.34 -19.70
N ALA A 170 7.27 -7.56 -19.97
CA ALA A 170 7.76 -8.79 -19.35
C ALA A 170 8.55 -9.59 -20.37
N LYS A 171 9.51 -10.39 -19.91
CA LYS A 171 10.25 -11.34 -20.74
C LYS A 171 9.81 -12.75 -20.35
N ASN A 172 9.38 -13.54 -21.32
CA ASN A 172 9.03 -14.95 -21.06
C ASN A 172 10.31 -15.80 -20.95
N ARG A 173 10.15 -17.06 -20.53
CA ARG A 173 11.28 -18.03 -20.42
C ARG A 173 12.01 -18.30 -21.74
N PHE A 174 11.38 -17.99 -22.87
CA PHE A 174 11.92 -18.16 -24.23
C PHE A 174 12.54 -16.86 -24.78
N GLY A 175 12.65 -15.83 -23.95
CA GLY A 175 13.26 -14.56 -24.30
C GLY A 175 12.40 -13.57 -25.08
N LYS A 176 11.15 -13.92 -25.41
CA LYS A 176 10.20 -13.03 -26.08
C LYS A 176 9.63 -12.02 -25.09
N HIS A 177 9.56 -10.77 -25.52
CA HIS A 177 8.97 -9.69 -24.75
C HIS A 177 7.45 -9.61 -25.01
N PHE A 178 6.67 -9.42 -23.97
CA PHE A 178 5.22 -9.23 -24.05
C PHE A 178 4.77 -8.23 -23.00
N VAL A 179 3.63 -7.56 -23.23
CA VAL A 179 3.04 -6.66 -22.24
C VAL A 179 2.17 -7.46 -21.30
N SER A 180 2.42 -7.35 -20.01
CA SER A 180 1.64 -7.99 -18.96
C SER A 180 1.32 -6.98 -17.86
N PHE A 181 0.22 -7.23 -17.15
CA PHE A 181 -0.24 -6.38 -16.07
C PHE A 181 0.47 -6.77 -14.77
N LEU A 182 1.47 -5.99 -14.36
CA LEU A 182 2.47 -6.44 -13.40
C LEU A 182 2.66 -5.45 -12.24
N PRO A 183 2.72 -5.93 -10.98
CA PRO A 183 2.98 -5.10 -9.82
C PRO A 183 4.44 -4.68 -9.77
N ALA A 184 4.71 -3.43 -9.42
CA ALA A 184 6.01 -3.04 -8.89
C ALA A 184 5.82 -1.95 -7.84
N VAL A 185 6.86 -1.69 -7.05
CA VAL A 185 6.83 -0.62 -6.03
C VAL A 185 6.26 0.68 -6.61
N SER A 186 5.35 1.30 -5.84
CA SER A 186 4.68 2.52 -6.25
C SER A 186 5.64 3.71 -6.30
N LYS A 187 5.27 4.74 -7.07
CA LYS A 187 6.07 5.96 -7.15
C LYS A 187 6.08 6.69 -5.80
N GLU A 188 4.97 6.63 -5.09
CA GLU A 188 4.74 7.20 -3.78
C GLU A 188 5.67 6.53 -2.75
N ALA A 189 5.75 5.19 -2.75
CA ALA A 189 6.66 4.44 -1.91
C ALA A 189 8.13 4.75 -2.24
N ILE A 190 8.53 4.79 -3.52
CA ILE A 190 9.88 5.22 -3.92
C ILE A 190 10.19 6.64 -3.43
N LYS A 191 9.22 7.56 -3.54
CA LYS A 191 9.37 8.95 -3.09
C LYS A 191 9.54 9.04 -1.58
N ALA A 192 8.75 8.28 -0.82
CA ALA A 192 8.83 8.18 0.64
C ALA A 192 10.18 7.62 1.08
N MET A 193 10.60 6.46 0.56
CA MET A 193 11.92 5.89 0.84
C MET A 193 13.05 6.85 0.44
N GLY A 194 12.90 7.55 -0.68
CA GLY A 194 13.86 8.55 -1.12
C GLY A 194 13.94 9.78 -0.22
N LYS A 195 12.83 10.18 0.42
CA LYS A 195 12.78 11.25 1.43
C LYS A 195 13.49 10.78 2.70
N GLU A 196 13.26 9.54 3.11
CA GLU A 196 13.90 8.94 4.27
C GLU A 196 15.42 8.81 4.08
N ILE A 197 15.89 8.30 2.95
CA ILE A 197 17.32 8.27 2.63
C ILE A 197 17.96 9.68 2.70
N ARG A 198 17.23 10.73 2.27
CA ARG A 198 17.72 12.10 2.38
C ARG A 198 17.80 12.59 3.83
N SER A 199 16.84 12.21 4.67
CA SER A 199 16.77 12.62 6.09
C SER A 199 17.98 12.12 6.88
N TRP A 200 18.54 10.96 6.50
CA TRP A 200 19.71 10.36 7.15
C TRP A 200 20.97 11.24 7.10
N ARG A 201 21.06 12.16 6.13
CA ARG A 201 22.19 13.08 5.92
C ARG A 201 23.55 12.37 6.01
N ILE A 202 23.67 11.19 5.40
CA ILE A 202 24.87 10.31 5.50
C ILE A 202 26.17 11.07 5.26
N ALA A 203 26.22 11.95 4.26
CA ALA A 203 27.44 12.72 3.93
C ALA A 203 27.91 13.66 5.07
N GLN A 204 27.02 14.07 5.97
CA GLN A 204 27.34 14.96 7.09
C GLN A 204 27.81 14.20 8.34
N ARG A 205 27.76 12.86 8.34
CA ARG A 205 28.13 12.00 9.48
C ARG A 205 29.57 11.53 9.41
N SER A 206 30.52 12.47 9.25
CA SER A 206 31.96 12.17 9.14
C SER A 206 32.56 11.57 10.42
N ASP A 207 31.91 11.81 11.56
CA ASP A 207 32.23 11.22 12.87
C ASP A 207 32.05 9.69 12.88
N LYS A 208 31.10 9.16 12.12
CA LYS A 208 30.77 7.71 12.10
C LYS A 208 31.71 6.92 11.20
N SER A 209 32.00 5.67 11.55
CA SER A 209 32.69 4.72 10.68
C SER A 209 31.75 4.14 9.62
N LEU A 210 32.31 3.50 8.59
CA LEU A 210 31.50 2.84 7.55
C LEU A 210 30.60 1.74 8.15
N MET A 211 31.11 1.02 9.15
CA MET A 211 30.37 -0.02 9.85
C MET A 211 29.25 0.54 10.73
N ASP A 212 29.44 1.72 11.33
CA ASP A 212 28.38 2.39 12.10
C ASP A 212 27.23 2.80 11.17
N LEU A 213 27.53 3.36 9.99
CA LEU A 213 26.52 3.69 8.99
C LEU A 213 25.75 2.44 8.54
N ALA A 214 26.44 1.32 8.32
CA ALA A 214 25.80 0.05 8.02
C ALA A 214 24.85 -0.39 9.14
N ARG A 215 25.30 -0.37 10.40
CA ARG A 215 24.48 -0.74 11.56
C ARG A 215 23.24 0.14 11.72
N MET A 216 23.36 1.43 11.43
CA MET A 216 22.24 2.38 11.53
C MET A 216 21.14 2.15 10.48
N PHE A 217 21.51 1.86 9.23
CA PHE A 217 20.55 1.92 8.12
C PHE A 217 20.22 0.57 7.50
N ASN A 218 21.00 -0.48 7.76
CA ASN A 218 20.80 -1.77 7.11
C ASN A 218 19.45 -2.41 7.42
N SER A 219 18.94 -2.30 8.65
CA SER A 219 17.63 -2.88 9.02
C SER A 219 16.51 -2.28 8.16
N ILE A 220 16.52 -0.96 7.97
CA ILE A 220 15.53 -0.24 7.16
C ILE A 220 15.66 -0.63 5.69
N VAL A 221 16.88 -0.56 5.13
CA VAL A 221 17.13 -0.91 3.72
C VAL A 221 16.80 -2.38 3.45
N GLN A 222 17.12 -3.29 4.37
CA GLN A 222 16.79 -4.69 4.27
C GLN A 222 15.27 -4.91 4.30
N GLY A 223 14.54 -4.18 5.16
CA GLY A 223 13.08 -4.19 5.19
C GLY A 223 12.47 -3.81 3.84
N TRP A 224 12.94 -2.70 3.26
CA TRP A 224 12.50 -2.26 1.93
C TRP A 224 12.81 -3.28 0.83
N ILE A 225 13.99 -3.90 0.86
CA ILE A 225 14.35 -4.94 -0.12
C ILE A 225 13.49 -6.19 0.06
N ASN A 226 13.22 -6.60 1.30
CA ASN A 226 12.43 -7.79 1.59
C ASN A 226 10.98 -7.61 1.14
N TYR A 227 10.39 -6.45 1.44
CA TYR A 227 9.03 -6.12 1.03
C TYR A 227 8.97 -5.82 -0.47
N TYR A 228 9.46 -4.66 -0.90
CA TYR A 228 9.31 -4.20 -2.29
C TYR A 228 10.10 -5.00 -3.32
N GLY A 229 11.07 -5.81 -2.90
CA GLY A 229 11.84 -6.68 -3.78
C GLY A 229 11.13 -7.99 -4.19
N ARG A 230 9.89 -8.24 -3.74
CA ARG A 230 9.16 -9.48 -4.06
C ARG A 230 8.87 -9.70 -5.55
N PHE A 231 8.60 -8.63 -6.30
CA PHE A 231 8.22 -8.68 -7.72
C PHE A 231 9.34 -8.17 -8.65
N TYR A 232 9.59 -6.86 -8.67
CA TYR A 232 10.61 -6.24 -9.52
C TYR A 232 11.69 -5.54 -8.69
N LYS A 233 12.69 -6.31 -8.23
CA LYS A 233 13.85 -5.80 -7.50
C LYS A 233 14.58 -4.69 -8.26
N SER A 234 14.60 -4.75 -9.59
CA SER A 234 15.23 -3.75 -10.46
C SER A 234 14.67 -2.34 -10.26
N MET A 235 13.40 -2.21 -9.88
CA MET A 235 12.77 -0.91 -9.60
C MET A 235 13.34 -0.22 -8.36
N LEU A 236 13.96 -0.98 -7.44
CA LEU A 236 14.66 -0.42 -6.27
C LEU A 236 16.11 0.00 -6.59
N TYR A 237 16.69 -0.44 -7.72
CA TYR A 237 18.10 -0.20 -8.01
C TYR A 237 18.48 1.29 -8.04
N PRO A 238 17.69 2.20 -8.63
CA PRO A 238 18.01 3.63 -8.61
C PRO A 238 18.09 4.20 -7.18
N LEU A 239 17.20 3.73 -6.30
CA LEU A 239 17.14 4.11 -4.89
C LEU A 239 18.37 3.59 -4.14
N LEU A 240 18.70 2.30 -4.28
CA LEU A 240 19.83 1.67 -3.60
C LEU A 240 21.18 2.22 -4.13
N ARG A 241 21.29 2.52 -5.42
CA ARG A 241 22.46 3.23 -6.00
C ARG A 241 22.60 4.66 -5.45
N ARG A 242 21.51 5.31 -5.06
CA ARG A 242 21.57 6.62 -4.39
C ARG A 242 22.26 6.52 -3.03
N ILE A 243 22.03 5.44 -2.28
CA ILE A 243 22.73 5.18 -1.01
C ILE A 243 24.24 5.09 -1.25
N ASN A 244 24.69 4.36 -2.28
CA ASN A 244 26.11 4.34 -2.65
C ASN A 244 26.67 5.72 -2.97
N ARG A 245 25.95 6.56 -3.70
CA ARG A 245 26.36 7.95 -3.97
C ARG A 245 26.51 8.77 -2.69
N MET A 246 25.62 8.59 -1.72
CA MET A 246 25.73 9.26 -0.42
C MET A 246 26.89 8.74 0.42
N LEU A 247 27.21 7.44 0.35
CA LEU A 247 28.40 6.87 0.96
C LEU A 247 29.68 7.43 0.34
N VAL A 248 29.72 7.64 -0.99
CA VAL A 248 30.84 8.33 -1.67
C VAL A 248 30.98 9.75 -1.12
N GLY A 249 29.88 10.51 -1.00
CA GLY A 249 29.87 11.83 -0.39
C GLY A 249 30.40 11.83 1.05
N TRP A 250 30.00 10.84 1.85
CA TRP A 250 30.53 10.64 3.21
C TRP A 250 32.03 10.37 3.21
N ALA A 251 32.55 9.53 2.30
CA ALA A 251 33.98 9.24 2.23
C ALA A 251 34.79 10.50 1.84
N CYS A 252 34.26 11.33 0.93
CA CYS A 252 34.84 12.63 0.58
C CYS A 252 34.87 13.61 1.77
N GLN A 253 33.85 13.57 2.64
CA GLN A 253 33.78 14.45 3.83
C GLN A 253 34.64 13.94 4.99
N LYS A 254 34.71 12.62 5.20
CA LYS A 254 35.48 11.99 6.28
C LYS A 254 36.98 12.05 6.04
N TYR A 255 37.43 11.78 4.82
CA TYR A 255 38.85 11.70 4.50
C TYR A 255 39.29 12.94 3.72
N LYS A 256 40.07 13.83 4.37
CA LYS A 256 40.59 15.06 3.73
C LYS A 256 41.28 14.78 2.38
N ARG A 257 42.03 13.67 2.26
CA ARG A 257 42.70 13.23 1.02
C ARG A 257 41.76 12.87 -0.15
N LEU A 258 40.49 12.60 0.15
CA LEU A 258 39.45 12.24 -0.84
C LEU A 258 38.49 13.41 -1.11
N ARG A 259 38.69 14.57 -0.47
CA ARG A 259 37.84 15.74 -0.67
C ARG A 259 37.85 16.12 -2.16
N ARG A 260 36.65 16.23 -2.76
CA ARG A 260 36.43 16.48 -4.21
C ARG A 260 36.98 15.39 -5.16
N ARG A 261 37.38 14.21 -4.65
CA ARG A 261 37.88 13.08 -5.44
C ARG A 261 36.89 11.92 -5.42
N GLU A 262 35.68 12.15 -5.95
CA GLU A 262 34.58 11.19 -5.91
C GLU A 262 34.93 9.84 -6.54
N LYS A 263 35.71 9.84 -7.64
CA LYS A 263 36.17 8.59 -8.28
C LYS A 263 36.99 7.74 -7.32
N ARG A 264 38.00 8.33 -6.67
CA ARG A 264 38.86 7.62 -5.69
C ARG A 264 38.09 7.20 -4.44
N ALA A 265 37.10 8.00 -4.02
CA ALA A 265 36.20 7.63 -2.94
C ALA A 265 35.30 6.43 -3.32
N GLY A 266 34.80 6.41 -4.56
CA GLY A 266 34.10 5.26 -5.14
C GLY A 266 34.96 4.01 -5.19
N GLU A 267 36.20 4.12 -5.67
CA GLU A 267 37.18 3.02 -5.70
C GLU A 267 37.49 2.48 -4.30
N LEU A 268 37.63 3.35 -3.30
CA LEU A 268 37.81 2.95 -1.91
C LEU A 268 36.61 2.14 -1.40
N LEU A 269 35.39 2.62 -1.67
CA LEU A 269 34.17 1.92 -1.27
C LEU A 269 33.97 0.61 -2.04
N ALA A 270 34.37 0.55 -3.31
CA ALA A 270 34.39 -0.67 -4.11
C ALA A 270 35.38 -1.69 -3.52
N GLY A 271 36.56 -1.24 -3.11
CA GLY A 271 37.52 -2.06 -2.36
C GLY A 271 36.93 -2.60 -1.05
N ALA A 272 36.19 -1.76 -0.31
CA ALA A 272 35.50 -2.18 0.91
C ALA A 272 34.38 -3.20 0.62
N ALA A 273 33.60 -3.01 -0.45
CA ALA A 273 32.53 -3.91 -0.87
C ALA A 273 33.04 -5.26 -1.42
N ARG A 274 34.27 -5.31 -1.92
CA ARG A 274 34.96 -6.57 -2.26
C ARG A 274 35.40 -7.34 -1.03
N ARG A 275 35.97 -6.66 -0.03
CA ARG A 275 36.42 -7.28 1.24
C ARG A 275 35.26 -7.69 2.14
N TYR A 276 34.21 -6.88 2.18
CA TYR A 276 33.05 -7.07 3.06
C TYR A 276 31.75 -6.95 2.25
N PRO A 277 31.43 -7.94 1.40
CA PRO A 277 30.29 -7.89 0.49
C PRO A 277 28.93 -7.82 1.20
N ASN A 278 28.87 -8.24 2.46
CA ASN A 278 27.65 -8.26 3.27
C ASN A 278 27.51 -7.03 4.18
N MET A 279 28.43 -6.05 4.12
CA MET A 279 28.41 -4.91 5.03
C MET A 279 27.16 -4.05 4.85
N PHE A 280 26.67 -3.86 3.63
CA PHE A 280 25.41 -3.18 3.36
C PHE A 280 24.40 -4.13 2.72
N ALA A 281 23.13 -3.98 3.10
CA ALA A 281 22.05 -4.82 2.61
C ALA A 281 22.00 -4.88 1.07
N HIS A 282 22.16 -3.74 0.38
CA HIS A 282 22.12 -3.67 -1.07
C HIS A 282 23.37 -4.22 -1.77
N TRP A 283 24.52 -4.28 -1.09
CA TRP A 283 25.74 -4.88 -1.67
C TRP A 283 25.61 -6.38 -1.88
N ARG A 284 24.84 -7.06 -1.01
CA ARG A 284 24.49 -8.49 -1.13
C ARG A 284 23.79 -8.83 -2.44
N PHE A 285 23.07 -7.86 -3.02
CA PHE A 285 22.33 -8.01 -4.27
C PHE A 285 23.12 -7.55 -5.51
N GLY A 286 24.44 -7.38 -5.38
CA GLY A 286 25.30 -6.96 -6.49
C GLY A 286 25.25 -5.46 -6.79
N LEU A 287 24.54 -4.65 -5.99
CA LEU A 287 24.51 -3.19 -6.12
C LEU A 287 25.68 -2.56 -5.36
N LYS A 288 26.88 -3.01 -5.69
CA LYS A 288 28.13 -2.50 -5.15
C LYS A 288 28.47 -1.15 -5.80
N PRO A 289 29.28 -0.30 -5.15
CA PRO A 289 29.75 0.97 -5.72
C PRO A 289 30.75 0.81 -6.89
N ASP A 290 30.85 -0.39 -7.47
CA ASP A 290 31.85 -0.79 -8.45
C ASP A 290 31.57 -0.23 -9.87
N GLY A 291 30.39 0.34 -10.10
CA GLY A 291 29.93 0.83 -11.41
C GLY A 291 30.66 2.04 -11.99
N TRP A 292 31.73 2.53 -11.36
CA TRP A 292 32.64 3.54 -11.94
C TRP A 292 33.87 2.89 -12.60
N ALA A 293 34.12 1.60 -12.35
CA ALA A 293 35.27 0.85 -12.87
C ALA A 293 34.93 -0.03 -14.08
N MET A 294 33.66 -0.15 -14.45
CA MET A 294 33.20 -0.91 -15.62
C MET A 294 32.58 0.06 -16.62
N GLY A 295 33.44 0.84 -17.29
CA GLY A 295 33.08 1.44 -18.57
C GLY A 295 33.02 0.34 -19.64
N ALA A 296 32.01 0.45 -20.51
CA ALA A 296 31.91 -0.15 -21.84
C ALA A 296 32.56 -1.52 -22.06
N VAL A 297 31.72 -2.55 -22.19
CA VAL A 297 31.95 -3.61 -23.18
C VAL A 297 30.83 -3.51 -24.21
#